data_AF-A0A392RG26-F1
#
_entry.id   AF-A0A392RG26-F1
#
_cell.length_a   1.000
_cell.length_b   1.000
_cell.length_c   1.000
_cell.angle_alpha   90.00
_cell.angle_beta   90.00
_cell.angle_gamma   90.00
#
_symmetry.space_group_name_H-M   'P 1'
#
loop_
_entity.id
_entity.type
_entity.pdbx_description
1 polymer ?
#
loop_
_entity_poly.entity_id
_entity_poly.type
_entity_poly.pdbx_seq_one_letter_code
_entity_poly.pdbx_strand_id
1 'polypeptide(L)' 'MERTTQSSLLQIQPPTYGNLVTILSIDGGGSIRGIISATILEFLELQLQELEGESARLAD' A
#
# COMPACT_ATOMS: atom_id res chain seq x y z
N MET A 1 -29.86 -19.96 -21.92
CA MET A 1 -29.28 -20.07 -20.57
C MET A 1 -27.77 -19.98 -20.72
N GLU A 2 -27.22 -18.79 -20.67
CA GLU A 2 -25.77 -18.60 -20.54
C GLU A 2 -25.55 -17.98 -19.15
N ARG A 3 -24.87 -18.73 -18.28
CA ARG A 3 -24.41 -18.23 -17.00
C ARG A 3 -23.16 -17.42 -17.28
N THR A 4 -23.30 -16.11 -17.39
CA THR A 4 -22.15 -15.20 -17.35
C THR A 4 -21.58 -15.29 -15.94
N THR A 5 -20.45 -15.98 -15.79
CA THR A 5 -19.71 -16.04 -14.53
C THR A 5 -19.33 -14.61 -14.17
N GLN A 6 -20.09 -14.02 -13.26
CA GLN A 6 -19.87 -12.69 -12.72
C GLN A 6 -18.56 -12.79 -11.95
N SER A 7 -17.45 -12.46 -12.63
CA SER A 7 -16.18 -12.25 -11.96
C SER A 7 -16.43 -11.14 -10.95
N SER A 8 -16.48 -11.51 -9.67
CA SER A 8 -16.37 -10.56 -8.57
C SER A 8 -14.98 -9.95 -8.66
N LEU A 9 -14.78 -9.05 -9.63
CA LEU A 9 -13.57 -8.26 -9.76
C LEU A 9 -13.54 -7.34 -8.55
N LEU A 10 -12.94 -7.86 -7.49
CA LEU A 10 -12.48 -7.23 -6.26
C LEU A 10 -13.01 -5.79 -6.11
N GLN A 11 -14.20 -5.66 -5.52
CA GLN A 11 -14.73 -4.35 -5.15
C GLN A 11 -13.73 -3.74 -4.16
N ILE A 12 -12.91 -2.80 -4.63
CA ILE A 12 -11.94 -2.08 -3.82
C ILE A 12 -12.75 -1.41 -2.71
N GLN A 13 -12.39 -1.71 -1.46
CA GLN A 13 -13.06 -1.10 -0.32
C GLN A 13 -12.99 0.42 -0.47
N PRO A 14 -14.10 1.15 -0.24
CA PRO A 14 -14.05 2.60 -0.27
C PRO A 14 -13.00 3.09 0.75
N PRO A 15 -12.26 4.16 0.44
CA PRO A 15 -11.21 4.66 1.32
C PRO A 15 -11.78 4.95 2.71
N THR A 16 -11.08 4.46 3.74
CA THR A 16 -11.48 4.64 5.15
C THR A 16 -11.43 6.11 5.56
N TYR A 17 -10.60 6.92 4.88
CA TYR A 17 -10.42 8.35 5.15
C TYR A 17 -10.36 9.17 3.86
N GLY A 18 -11.20 10.20 3.77
CA GLY A 18 -11.21 11.14 2.65
C GLY A 18 -11.74 10.56 1.33
N ASN A 19 -11.54 11.29 0.23
CA ASN A 19 -12.02 10.92 -1.11
C ASN A 19 -10.92 10.32 -2.00
N LEU A 20 -9.73 10.08 -1.45
CA LEU A 20 -8.56 9.63 -2.18
C LEU A 20 -8.16 8.22 -1.76
N VAL A 21 -7.75 7.42 -2.73
CA VAL A 21 -7.08 6.13 -2.50
C VAL A 21 -5.61 6.33 -2.81
N THR A 22 -4.74 6.08 -1.82
CA THR A 22 -3.29 6.10 -2.00
C THR A 22 -2.80 4.69 -2.26
N ILE A 23 -1.93 4.53 -3.26
CA ILE A 23 -1.39 3.23 -3.67
C ILE A 23 0.14 3.34 -3.68
N LEU A 24 0.80 2.41 -3.00
CA LEU A 24 2.24 2.22 -3.07
C LEU A 24 2.54 1.01 -3.96
N SER A 25 3.42 1.19 -4.95
CA SER A 25 3.91 0.11 -5.82
C SER A 25 5.42 0.05 -5.76
N ILE A 26 5.97 -1.16 -5.68
CA ILE A 26 7.42 -1.40 -5.58
C ILE A 26 7.79 -2.47 -6.60
N ASP A 27 8.80 -2.15 -7.41
CA ASP A 27 9.30 -3.09 -8.40
C ASP A 27 10.04 -4.26 -7.77
N GLY A 28 9.91 -5.43 -8.40
CA GLY A 28 10.74 -6.58 -8.09
C GLY A 28 12.21 -6.30 -8.39
N GLY A 29 13.09 -6.64 -7.44
CA GLY A 29 14.54 -6.42 -7.60
C GLY A 29 15.45 -7.53 -7.09
N GLY A 30 14.89 -8.62 -6.56
CA GLY A 30 15.65 -9.63 -5.83
C GLY A 30 16.16 -9.11 -4.48
N SER A 31 16.83 -9.99 -3.72
CA SER A 31 17.21 -9.73 -2.32
C SER A 31 18.12 -8.51 -2.12
N ILE A 32 18.98 -8.19 -3.09
CA ILE A 32 19.97 -7.11 -2.95
C ILE A 32 19.36 -5.75 -3.31
N ARG A 33 18.65 -5.65 -4.45
CA ARG A 33 18.05 -4.37 -4.85
C ARG A 33 16.84 -4.00 -4.00
N GLY A 34 16.23 -4.98 -3.33
CA GLY A 34 15.16 -4.73 -2.35
C GLY A 34 15.60 -3.84 -1.18
N ILE A 35 16.91 -3.78 -0.86
CA ILE A 35 17.43 -2.90 0.20
C ILE A 35 17.15 -1.43 -0.11
N ILE A 36 17.24 -1.02 -1.38
CA ILE A 36 17.00 0.38 -1.78
C ILE A 36 15.55 0.76 -1.45
N SER A 37 14.59 -0.07 -1.85
CA SER A 37 13.18 0.13 -1.55
C SER A 37 12.92 0.10 -0.04
N ALA A 38 13.54 -0.85 0.68
CA ALA A 38 13.40 -0.95 2.14
C ALA A 38 13.87 0.33 2.86
N THR A 39 15.04 0.89 2.50
CA THR A 39 15.54 2.14 3.08
C THR A 39 14.61 3.32 2.81
N ILE A 40 14.02 3.40 1.60
CA ILE A 40 13.05 4.45 1.27
C ILE A 40 11.79 4.32 2.13
N LEU A 41 11.28 3.09 2.33
CA LEU A 41 10.10 2.85 3.16
C LEU A 41 10.36 3.12 4.64
N GLU A 42 11.53 2.74 5.15
CA GLU A 42 11.94 3.05 6.53
C GLU A 42 11.95 4.58 6.76
N PHE A 43 12.54 5.33 5.83
CA PHE A 43 12.51 6.79 5.90
C PHE A 43 11.09 7.36 5.79
N LEU A 44 10.26 6.86 4.87
CA LEU A 44 8.89 7.31 4.70
C LEU A 44 8.06 7.08 5.97
N GLU A 45 8.17 5.90 6.59
CA GLU A 45 7.48 5.59 7.84
C GLU A 45 7.93 6.51 8.98
N LEU A 46 9.23 6.77 9.12
CA LEU A 46 9.74 7.73 10.10
C LEU A 46 9.13 9.12 9.92
N GLN A 47 9.02 9.61 8.68
CA GLN A 47 8.41 10.91 8.40
C GLN A 47 6.91 10.93 8.74
N LEU A 48 6.17 9.84 8.51
CA LEU A 48 4.76 9.73 8.92
C LEU A 48 4.62 9.71 10.44
N GLN A 49 5.50 9.00 11.14
CA GLN A 49 5.52 8.93 12.59
C GLN A 49 5.92 10.26 13.25
N GLU A 50 6.78 11.06 12.62
CA GLU A 50 7.08 12.43 13.07
C GLU A 50 5.85 13.34 13.03
N LEU A 51 4.94 13.13 12.06
CA LEU A 51 3.73 13.95 11.89
C LEU A 51 2.56 13.48 12.76
N GLU A 52 2.35 12.16 12.84
CA GLU A 52 1.12 11.57 13.39
C GLU A 52 1.38 10.62 14.57
N GLY A 53 2.64 10.46 14.98
CA GLY A 53 3.06 9.58 16.07
C GLY A 53 3.19 8.11 15.66
N GLU A 54 3.53 7.25 16.61
CA GLU A 54 3.92 5.85 16.35
C GLU A 54 2.78 4.95 15.82
N SER A 55 1.55 5.42 15.89
CA SER A 55 0.40 4.77 15.27
C SER A 55 0.39 4.89 13.75
N ALA A 56 1.08 5.88 13.18
CA ALA A 56 1.22 6.00 11.73
C ALA A 56 2.24 4.99 11.21
N ARG A 57 1.76 3.96 10.52
CA ARG A 57 2.57 2.86 9.98
C ARG A 57 2.15 2.57 8.56
N LEU A 58 3.10 2.18 7.72
CA LEU A 58 2.82 1.87 6.31
C LEU A 58 2.01 0.58 6.15
N ALA A 59 2.17 -0.35 7.09
CA ALA A 59 1.43 -1.61 7.17
C ALA A 59 1.19 -2.01 8.63
N ASP A 60 0.16 -2.84 8.87
CA ASP A 60 -0.24 -3.40 10.16
C ASP A 60 0.46 -4.73 10.50
#